data_AF-A0A2I0CYL0-F1
#
_entry.id   AF-A0A2I0CYL0-F1
#
_cell.length_a   1.000
_cell.length_b   1.000
_cell.length_c   1.000
_cell.angle_alpha   90.00
_cell.angle_beta   90.00
_cell.angle_gamma   90.00
#
_symmetry.space_group_name_H-M   'P 1'
#
loop_
_entity.id
_entity.type
_entity.pdbx_description
1 polymer ?
#
loop_
_entity_poly.entity_id
_entity_poly.type
_entity_poly.pdbx_seq_one_letter_code
_entity_poly.pdbx_strand_id
1 'polypeptide(L)'
;MVHSSGIQGLIAGYIASPQGRQMIKNFLSSPEGQEAINAYLATPEGQGMANLLLIKALDNLRLPGPLKEEIRAALEREGNQSHCPDEPGSSR
;
A
#
# COMPACT_ATOMS: atom_id res chain seq x y z
N MET A 1 -16.04 -14.85 17.06
CA MET A 1 -15.90 -15.72 15.87
C MET A 1 -16.60 -15.02 14.73
N VAL A 2 -15.86 -14.43 13.79
CA VAL A 2 -16.46 -13.66 12.69
C VAL A 2 -17.03 -14.65 11.69
N HIS A 3 -18.36 -14.81 11.70
CA HIS A 3 -19.08 -15.54 10.66
C HIS A 3 -19.09 -14.66 9.41
N SER A 4 -18.08 -14.80 8.56
CA SER A 4 -18.05 -14.18 7.23
C SER A 4 -18.99 -14.95 6.31
N SER A 5 -20.29 -14.71 6.43
CA SER A 5 -21.34 -15.36 5.65
C SER A 5 -21.24 -14.94 4.17
N GLY A 6 -20.83 -15.86 3.27
CA GLY A 6 -20.92 -15.69 1.82
C GLY A 6 -19.59 -15.83 1.05
N ILE A 7 -19.57 -15.33 -0.19
CA ILE A 7 -18.41 -15.37 -1.12
C ILE A 7 -17.14 -14.80 -0.48
N GLN A 8 -17.25 -13.77 0.36
CA GLN A 8 -16.12 -13.20 1.09
C GLN A 8 -15.45 -14.20 2.04
N GLY A 9 -16.22 -15.08 2.69
CA GLY A 9 -15.67 -16.15 3.53
C GLY A 9 -14.92 -17.21 2.73
N LEU A 10 -15.40 -17.52 1.52
CA LEU A 10 -14.73 -18.44 0.60
C LEU A 10 -13.42 -17.86 0.05
N ILE A 11 -13.42 -16.58 -0.35
CA ILE A 11 -12.23 -15.88 -0.80
C ILE A 11 -11.20 -15.78 0.34
N ALA A 12 -11.64 -15.40 1.54
CA ALA A 12 -10.77 -15.35 2.72
C ALA A 12 -10.19 -16.74 3.04
N GLY A 13 -11.02 -17.79 2.98
CA GLY A 13 -10.58 -19.17 3.16
C GLY A 13 -9.56 -19.61 2.11
N TYR A 14 -9.77 -19.24 0.85
CA TYR A 14 -8.83 -19.52 -0.23
C TYR A 14 -7.49 -18.80 -0.02
N ILE A 15 -7.51 -17.50 0.25
CA ILE A 15 -6.31 -16.70 0.50
C ILE A 15 -5.54 -17.23 1.72
N ALA A 16 -6.22 -17.73 2.76
CA ALA A 16 -5.58 -18.32 3.93
C ALA A 16 -5.02 -19.73 3.68
N SER A 17 -5.54 -20.44 2.69
CA SER A 17 -5.10 -21.80 2.36
C SER A 17 -3.64 -21.82 1.89
N PRO A 18 -2.88 -22.90 2.13
CA PRO A 18 -1.52 -23.04 1.61
C PRO A 18 -1.44 -22.88 0.09
N GLN A 19 -2.42 -23.45 -0.62
CA GLN A 19 -2.50 -23.38 -2.09
C GLN A 19 -2.79 -21.96 -2.58
N GLY A 20 -3.76 -21.26 -1.99
CA GLY A 20 -4.06 -19.88 -2.36
C GLY A 20 -2.90 -18.93 -2.06
N ARG A 21 -2.22 -19.09 -0.92
CA ARG A 21 -0.98 -18.34 -0.62
C ARG A 21 0.11 -18.60 -1.67
N GLN A 22 0.30 -19.85 -2.08
CA GLN A 22 1.28 -20.18 -3.11
C GLN A 22 0.91 -19.57 -4.47
N MET A 23 -0.37 -19.59 -4.84
CA MET A 23 -0.84 -19.00 -6.09
C MET A 23 -0.64 -17.48 -6.10
N ILE A 24 -1.01 -16.80 -5.01
CA ILE A 24 -0.78 -15.36 -4.85
C ILE A 24 0.72 -15.07 -4.96
N LYS A 25 1.56 -15.82 -4.25
CA LYS A 25 3.02 -15.65 -4.31
C LYS A 25 3.55 -15.82 -5.72
N ASN A 26 3.10 -16.85 -6.44
CA ASN A 26 3.51 -17.11 -7.82
C ASN A 26 3.08 -15.97 -8.74
N PHE A 27 1.85 -15.48 -8.60
CA PHE A 27 1.35 -14.36 -9.38
C PHE A 27 2.15 -13.09 -9.10
N LEU A 28 2.34 -12.70 -7.85
CA LEU A 28 3.13 -11.51 -7.47
C LEU A 28 4.61 -11.59 -7.92
N SER A 29 5.12 -12.80 -8.16
CA SER A 29 6.48 -13.02 -8.68
C SER A 29 6.55 -13.10 -10.21
N SER A 30 5.41 -13.20 -10.90
CA SER A 30 5.35 -13.25 -12.36
C SER A 30 5.54 -11.85 -12.95
N PRO A 31 6.00 -11.73 -14.21
CA PRO A 31 6.15 -10.42 -14.85
C PRO A 31 4.81 -9.66 -14.91
N GLU A 32 3.71 -10.36 -15.20
CA GLU A 32 2.37 -9.76 -15.23
C GLU A 32 1.92 -9.28 -13.85
N GLY A 33 2.19 -10.05 -12.79
CA GLY A 33 1.85 -9.62 -11.44
C GLY A 33 2.69 -8.44 -10.97
N GLN A 34 3.97 -8.39 -11.33
CA GLN A 34 4.82 -7.22 -11.07
C GLN A 34 4.31 -5.98 -11.81
N GLU A 35 3.93 -6.12 -13.08
CA GLU A 35 3.34 -5.03 -13.86
C GLU A 35 2.05 -4.54 -13.22
N ALA A 36 1.16 -5.45 -12.78
CA ALA A 36 -0.08 -5.09 -12.10
C ALA A 36 0.17 -4.33 -10.78
N ILE A 37 1.15 -4.77 -9.98
CA ILE A 37 1.55 -4.06 -8.74
C ILE A 37 2.10 -2.68 -9.09
N ASN A 38 3.00 -2.58 -10.07
CA ASN A 38 3.59 -1.30 -10.47
C ASN A 38 2.54 -0.33 -10.99
N ALA A 39 1.59 -0.82 -11.80
CA ALA A 39 0.46 -0.03 -12.29
C ALA A 39 -0.42 0.47 -11.14
N TYR A 40 -0.68 -0.38 -10.13
CA TYR A 40 -1.41 0.04 -8.93
C TYR A 40 -0.62 1.07 -8.11
N LEU A 41 0.67 0.85 -7.88
CA LEU A 41 1.54 1.78 -7.15
C LEU A 41 1.73 3.13 -7.87
N ALA A 42 1.43 3.21 -9.16
CA ALA A 42 1.41 4.47 -9.90
C ALA A 42 0.12 5.29 -9.67
N THR A 43 -0.94 4.70 -9.09
CA THR A 43 -2.16 5.45 -8.76
C THR A 43 -2.03 6.18 -7.41
N PRO A 44 -2.77 7.28 -7.18
CA PRO A 44 -2.76 7.97 -5.90
C PRO A 44 -3.14 7.05 -4.72
N GLU A 45 -4.11 6.16 -4.93
CA GLU A 45 -4.53 5.19 -3.92
C GLU A 45 -3.42 4.17 -3.61
N GLY A 46 -2.72 3.69 -4.63
CA GLY A 46 -1.60 2.77 -4.47
C GLY A 46 -0.41 3.42 -3.78
N GLN A 47 -0.09 4.68 -4.11
CA GLN A 47 0.94 5.46 -3.40
C GLN A 47 0.58 5.65 -1.93
N GLY A 48 -0.67 6.01 -1.62
CA GLY A 48 -1.16 6.12 -0.26
C GLY A 48 -1.05 4.81 0.53
N MET A 49 -1.43 3.69 -0.10
CA MET A 49 -1.29 2.36 0.50
C MET A 49 0.18 1.98 0.73
N ALA A 50 1.05 2.23 -0.24
CA ALA A 50 2.48 1.96 -0.14
C ALA A 50 3.12 2.73 1.01
N ASN A 51 2.78 4.01 1.17
CA ASN A 51 3.24 4.83 2.29
C ASN A 51 2.80 4.25 3.64
N LEU A 52 1.53 3.86 3.78
CA LEU A 52 1.03 3.23 5.01
C LEU A 52 1.75 1.91 5.32
N LEU A 53 1.98 1.08 4.30
CA LEU A 53 2.69 -0.18 4.44
C LEU A 53 4.16 0.03 4.82
N LEU A 54 4.82 1.01 4.20
CA LEU A 54 6.21 1.34 4.49
C LEU A 54 6.38 1.86 5.92
N ILE A 55 5.50 2.75 6.39
CA ILE A 55 5.50 3.23 7.78
C ILE A 55 5.37 2.05 8.76
N LYS A 56 4.43 1.14 8.53
CA LYS A 56 4.28 -0.07 9.36
C LYS A 56 5.46 -1.03 9.25
N ALA A 57 6.09 -1.11 8.09
CA ALA A 57 7.28 -1.93 7.89
C ALA A 57 8.49 -1.35 8.64
N LEU A 58 8.65 -0.03 8.69
CA LEU A 58 9.72 0.65 9.44
C LEU A 58 9.69 0.30 10.94
N ASP A 59 8.50 0.11 11.52
CA ASP A 59 8.36 -0.34 12.92
C ASP A 59 9.02 -1.73 13.12
N ASN A 60 8.92 -2.60 12.12
CA ASN A 60 9.47 -3.96 12.15
C ASN A 60 10.95 -4.05 11.73
N LEU A 61 11.47 -3.03 11.04
CA LEU A 61 12.88 -2.98 10.65
C LEU A 61 13.75 -2.59 11.85
N ARG A 62 14.90 -3.25 12.04
CA ARG A 62 15.91 -2.90 13.05
C ARG A 62 16.75 -1.70 12.57
N LEU A 63 16.10 -0.57 12.32
CA LEU A 63 16.76 0.68 11.99
C LEU A 63 17.02 1.50 13.27
N PRO A 64 18.13 2.25 13.33
CA PRO A 64 18.37 3.19 14.42
C PRO A 64 17.26 4.24 14.47
N GLY A 65 16.84 4.62 15.69
CA GLY A 65 15.72 5.54 15.92
C GLY A 65 15.74 6.82 15.05
N PRO A 66 16.87 7.54 14.95
CA PRO A 66 16.97 8.74 14.12
C PRO A 66 16.62 8.49 12.65
N LEU A 67 17.06 7.37 12.08
CA LEU A 67 16.81 7.03 10.69
C LEU A 67 15.34 6.67 10.44
N LYS A 68 14.67 6.04 11.41
CA LYS A 68 13.22 5.78 11.32
C LYS A 68 12.41 7.06 11.29
N GLU A 69 12.78 8.02 12.14
CA GLU A 69 12.12 9.32 12.23
C GLU A 69 12.35 10.15 10.95
N GLU A 70 13.55 10.14 10.39
CA GLU A 70 13.84 10.79 9.10
C GLU A 70 13.01 10.21 7.96
N ILE A 71 12.94 8.89 7.85
CA ILE A 71 12.15 8.23 6.80
C ILE A 71 10.65 8.50 7.01
N ARG A 72 10.15 8.43 8.25
CA ARG A 72 8.75 8.76 8.58
C ARG A 72 8.41 10.20 8.16
N ALA A 73 9.25 11.16 8.53
CA ALA A 73 9.05 12.57 8.19
C ALA A 73 9.11 12.84 6.68
N ALA A 74 9.93 12.09 5.93
CA ALA A 74 9.97 12.18 4.47
C ALA A 74 8.67 11.67 3.83
N LEU A 75 8.16 10.52 4.28
CA LEU A 75 6.93 9.92 3.76
C LEU A 75 5.69 10.76 4.07
N GLU A 76 5.64 11.40 5.24
CA GLU A 76 4.55 12.32 5.61
C GLU A 76 4.58 13.62 4.77
N ARG A 77 5.77 14.06 4.34
CA ARG A 77 5.93 15.22 3.46
C ARG A 77 5.53 14.94 2.02
N GLU A 78 5.78 13.74 1.51
CA GLU A 78 5.35 13.35 0.15
C GLU A 78 3.83 13.12 0.06
N GLY A 79 3.21 12.55 1.10
CA GLY A 79 1.75 12.39 1.16
C GLY A 79 0.96 13.71 1.20
N ASN A 80 1.60 14.83 1.56
CA ASN A 80 0.96 16.14 1.68
C ASN A 80 1.20 17.07 0.47
N GLN A 81 1.92 16.63 -0.56
CA GLN A 81 2.17 17.43 -1.77
C GLN A 81 1.11 17.27 -2.88
N SER A 82 0.11 16.38 -2.71
CA SER A 82 -1.00 16.26 -3.67
C SER A 82 -2.17 17.23 -3.43
N HIS A 83 -2.02 18.24 -2.58
CA HIS A 83 -2.99 19.32 -2.43
C HIS A 83 -2.32 20.68 -2.63
N CYS A 84 -2.13 21.07 -3.88
CA CYS A 84 -2.05 22.49 -4.24
C CYS A 84 -3.48 22.96 -4.58
N PRO A 85 -4.17 23.71 -3.71
CA PRO A 85 -5.22 24.61 -4.15
C PRO A 85 -4.54 25.93 -4.51
N ASP A 86 -4.19 26.11 -5.79
CA ASP A 86 -3.78 27.44 -6.28
C ASP A 86 -4.57 27.75 -7.55
N GLU A 87 -5.83 28.13 -7.37
CA GLU A 87 -6.51 29.05 -8.27
C GLU A 87 -6.66 30.39 -7.52
N PRO A 88 -5.84 31.39 -7.85
CA PRO A 88 -6.21 32.78 -7.62
C PRO A 88 -6.15 33.52 -8.94
N GLY A 89 -7.30 33.79 -9.58
CA GLY A 89 -7.25 34.63 -10.77
C GLY A 89 -8.53 34.85 -11.56
N SER A 90 -9.71 34.93 -10.94
CA SER A 90 -10.83 35.58 -11.61
C SER A 90 -11.65 36.41 -10.64
N SER A 91 -11.23 37.66 -10.47
CA SER A 91 -12.10 38.72 -9.98
C SER A 91 -11.71 40.04 -10.62
N ARG A 92 -12.57 40.42 -11.58
CA ARG A 92 -12.87 41.77 -12.10
C ARG A 92 -11.80 42.51 -12.90
#